data_AF-A0A2I1FE98-F1
#
_entry.id   AF-A0A2I1FE98-F1
#
_cell.length_a   1.000
_cell.length_b   1.000
_cell.length_c   1.000
_cell.angle_alpha   90.00
_cell.angle_beta   90.00
_cell.angle_gamma   90.00
#
_symmetry.space_group_name_H-M   'P 1'
#
loop_
_entity.id
_entity.type
_entity.pdbx_description
1 polymer ?
#
loop_
_entity_poly.entity_id
_entity_poly.type
_entity_poly.pdbx_seq_one_letter_code
_entity_poly.pdbx_strand_id
1 'polypeptide(L)' 'AEDGVVVAMYNVGNMYYNGIGCKKNIEKAKNYIELGVYNGYEAAIRFRNEYKF' A
#
# COMPACT_ATOMS: atom_id res chain seq x y z
N ALA A 1 18.26 -3.13 -5.68
CA ALA A 1 17.66 -2.23 -4.66
C ALA A 1 16.14 -2.21 -4.86
N GLU A 2 15.50 -3.38 -4.83
CA GLU A 2 14.07 -3.53 -5.13
C GLU A 2 13.23 -3.43 -3.85
N ASP A 3 13.76 -3.88 -2.71
CA ASP A 3 13.10 -3.84 -1.41
C ASP A 3 12.66 -2.42 -1.00
N GLY A 4 13.50 -1.41 -1.26
CA GLY A 4 13.20 -0.03 -0.92
C GLY A 4 12.01 0.56 -1.69
N VAL A 5 11.84 0.14 -2.96
CA VAL A 5 10.73 0.60 -3.81
C VAL A 5 9.41 0.00 -3.31
N VAL A 6 9.44 -1.27 -2.95
CA VAL A 6 8.26 -2.01 -2.48
C VAL A 6 7.78 -1.49 -1.11
N VAL A 7 8.71 -1.18 -0.20
CA VAL A 7 8.39 -0.52 1.08
C VAL A 7 7.76 0.86 0.84
N ALA A 8 8.29 1.64 -0.11
CA ALA A 8 7.74 2.95 -0.44
C ALA A 8 6.31 2.85 -1.01
N MET A 9 6.03 1.86 -1.87
CA MET A 9 4.67 1.61 -2.39
C MET A 9 3.68 1.33 -1.26
N TYR A 10 4.03 0.45 -0.33
CA TYR A 10 3.19 0.17 0.85
C TYR A 10 2.91 1.44 1.66
N ASN A 11 3.95 2.23 1.95
CA ASN A 11 3.80 3.47 2.73
C ASN A 11 2.88 4.48 2.01
N VAL A 12 3.03 4.64 0.70
CA VAL A 12 2.16 5.52 -0.10
C VAL A 12 0.72 5.01 -0.08
N GLY A 13 0.51 3.70 -0.21
CA GLY A 13 -0.82 3.09 -0.07
C GLY A 13 -1.47 3.41 1.28
N ASN A 14 -0.71 3.23 2.36
CA ASN A 14 -1.15 3.52 3.72
C ASN A 14 -1.44 5.03 3.95
N MET A 15 -0.62 5.91 3.38
CA MET A 15 -0.84 7.36 3.42
C MET A 15 -2.13 7.75 2.70
N TYR A 16 -2.40 7.21 1.51
CA TYR A 16 -3.67 7.46 0.81
C TYR A 16 -4.87 6.88 1.55
N TYR A 17 -4.72 5.74 2.23
CA TYR A 17 -5.81 5.15 3.03
C TYR A 17 -6.20 6.03 4.22
N ASN A 18 -5.20 6.59 4.91
CA ASN A 18 -5.39 7.41 6.11
C ASN A 18 -5.55 8.91 5.82
N GLY A 19 -5.19 9.36 4.61
CA GLY A 19 -5.12 10.79 4.28
C GLY A 19 -3.95 11.52 4.96
N ILE A 20 -2.81 10.84 5.12
CA ILE A 20 -1.62 11.43 5.75
C ILE A 20 -0.83 12.19 4.68
N GLY A 21 -0.74 13.53 4.83
CA GLY A 21 -0.03 14.38 3.87
C GLY A 21 -0.70 14.51 2.50
N CYS A 22 -1.86 13.87 2.30
CA CYS A 22 -2.64 13.92 1.07
C CYS A 22 -4.14 13.73 1.36
N LYS A 23 -5.00 14.04 0.39
CA LYS A 23 -6.43 13.72 0.50
C LYS A 23 -6.61 12.20 0.52
N LYS A 24 -7.33 11.70 1.53
CA LYS A 24 -7.71 10.29 1.62
C LYS A 24 -8.32 9.81 0.29
N ASN A 25 -7.77 8.74 -0.26
CA ASN A 25 -8.20 8.14 -1.52
C ASN A 25 -8.03 6.62 -1.46
N ILE A 26 -9.15 5.92 -1.26
CA ILE A 26 -9.18 4.45 -1.10
C ILE A 26 -8.77 3.73 -2.38
N GLU A 27 -9.14 4.25 -3.55
CA GLU A 27 -8.82 3.65 -4.84
C GLU A 27 -7.31 3.71 -5.12
N LYS A 28 -6.69 4.87 -4.87
CA LYS A 28 -5.23 5.00 -4.95
C LYS A 28 -4.53 4.12 -3.92
N ALA A 29 -5.03 4.11 -2.68
CA ALA A 29 -4.49 3.24 -1.64
C ALA A 29 -4.46 1.78 -2.09
N LYS A 30 -5.59 1.27 -2.61
CA LYS A 30 -5.70 -0.08 -3.14
C LYS A 30 -4.67 -0.35 -4.24
N ASN A 31 -4.53 0.53 -5.22
CA ASN A 31 -3.56 0.34 -6.31
C ASN A 31 -2.11 0.18 -5.80
N TYR A 32 -1.68 1.02 -4.87
CA TYR A 32 -0.32 0.91 -4.31
C TYR A 32 -0.13 -0.33 -3.43
N ILE A 33 -1.16 -0.73 -2.68
CA ILE A 33 -1.13 -1.96 -1.88
C ILE A 33 -1.08 -3.20 -2.78
N GLU A 34 -1.87 -3.26 -3.85
CA GLU A 34 -1.85 -4.36 -4.82
C GLU A 34 -0.49 -4.50 -5.52
N LEU A 35 0.19 -3.38 -5.82
CA LEU A 35 1.57 -3.42 -6.31
C LEU A 35 2.54 -4.03 -5.29
N GLY A 36 2.39 -3.71 -4.01
CA GLY A 36 3.17 -4.35 -2.93
C GLY A 36 2.88 -5.86 -2.84
N VAL A 37 1.62 -6.26 -2.98
CA VAL A 37 1.20 -7.67 -3.00
C VAL A 37 1.79 -8.41 -4.20
N TYR A 38 1.77 -7.80 -5.38
CA TYR A 38 2.36 -8.37 -6.60
C TYR A 38 3.85 -8.67 -6.44
N ASN A 39 4.58 -7.82 -5.70
CA ASN A 39 6.00 -8.02 -5.39
C ASN A 39 6.24 -8.92 -4.16
N GLY A 40 5.21 -9.57 -3.62
CA GLY A 40 5.35 -10.49 -2.49
C GLY A 40 5.61 -9.82 -1.15
N TYR A 41 5.31 -8.52 -1.00
CA TYR A 41 5.58 -7.80 0.25
C TYR A 41 4.61 -8.18 1.36
N GLU A 42 5.11 -8.82 2.40
CA GLU A 42 4.30 -9.36 3.49
C GLU A 42 3.41 -8.31 4.16
N ALA A 43 3.91 -7.09 4.37
CA ALA A 43 3.12 -6.03 4.99
C ALA A 43 1.96 -5.56 4.11
N ALA A 44 2.14 -5.52 2.78
CA ALA A 44 1.06 -5.22 1.85
C ALA A 44 0.03 -6.36 1.78
N ILE A 45 0.48 -7.62 1.80
CA ILE A 45 -0.41 -8.79 1.85
C ILE A 45 -1.26 -8.79 3.12
N ARG A 46 -0.63 -8.55 4.27
CA ARG A 46 -1.34 -8.44 5.56
C ARG A 46 -2.36 -7.30 5.53
N PHE A 47 -1.95 -6.12 5.06
CA PHE A 47 -2.82 -4.95 4.99
C PHE A 47 -4.01 -5.20 4.07
N ARG A 48 -3.79 -5.77 2.88
CA ARG A 48 -4.87 -6.15 1.96
C ARG A 48 -5.90 -7.06 2.65
N ASN A 49 -5.44 -8.09 3.37
CA ASN A 49 -6.30 -9.05 4.04
C ASN A 49 -7.06 -8.43 5.24
N GLU A 50 -6.39 -7.59 6.02
CA GLU A 50 -6.96 -6.92 7.20
C GLU A 50 -8.07 -5.93 6.81
N TYR A 51 -7.81 -5.14 5.76
CA TYR A 51 -8.72 -4.08 5.31
C TYR A 51 -9.66 -4.50 4.17
N LYS A 52 -9.61 -5.78 3.76
CA LYS A 52 -10.43 -6.39 2.68
C LYS A 52 -10.43 -5.58 1.38
N PHE A 53 -9.25 -5.14 0.96
CA PHE A 53 -9.09 -4.49 -0.34
C PHE A 53 -9.38 -5.43 -1.51
#